data_AF-A0A7X8EEN6-F1
#
_entry.id   AF-A0A7X8EEN6-F1
#
_cell.length_a   1.000
_cell.length_b   1.000
_cell.length_c   1.000
_cell.angle_alpha   90.00
_cell.angle_beta   90.00
_cell.angle_gamma   90.00
#
_symmetry.space_group_name_H-M   'P 1'
#
loop_
_entity.id
_entity.type
_entity.pdbx_description
1 polymer ?
#
loop_
_entity_poly.entity_id
_entity_poly.type
_entity_poly.pdbx_seq_one_letter_code
_entity_poly.pdbx_strand_id
1 'polypeptide(L)'
;MQDYYILRLHKDLRIALEKERNRLYAMCGDRSLLAWEPCIILGPDSGNVARIIPSPPLPVIVKGAAQYTNGILHLPLADPAVLDRTRESLQTTSPIHGIFLGTVDIEYERTDLALRSLSFAILETTATFWRIGQERRLHSGKYR
;
A
#
# COMPACT_ATOMS: atom_id res chain seq x y z
N MET A 1 -13.03 -7.92 -12.94
CA MET A 1 -11.71 -7.80 -12.29
C MET A 1 -11.53 -6.35 -11.92
N GLN A 2 -10.88 -6.07 -10.80
CA GLN A 2 -10.82 -4.71 -10.24
C GLN A 2 -9.36 -4.29 -10.12
N ASP A 3 -8.99 -3.22 -10.81
CA ASP A 3 -7.68 -2.58 -10.64
C ASP A 3 -7.72 -1.67 -9.42
N TYR A 4 -6.54 -1.35 -8.87
CA TYR A 4 -6.42 -0.57 -7.64
C TYR A 4 -5.45 0.59 -7.80
N TYR A 5 -5.82 1.73 -7.23
CA TYR A 5 -4.88 2.79 -6.94
C TYR A 5 -4.02 2.42 -5.74
N ILE A 6 -2.71 2.57 -5.87
CA ILE A 6 -1.76 2.26 -4.81
C ILE A 6 -0.73 3.38 -4.62
N LEU A 7 -0.19 3.48 -3.41
CA LEU A 7 1.11 4.12 -3.17
C LEU A 7 2.17 3.04 -3.09
N ARG A 8 3.09 3.04 -4.07
CA ARG A 8 4.27 2.19 -4.06
C ARG A 8 5.29 2.75 -3.10
N LEU A 9 5.84 1.86 -2.27
CA LEU A 9 6.90 2.20 -1.33
C LEU A 9 8.23 2.38 -2.07
N HIS A 10 9.22 3.05 -1.46
CA HIS A 10 10.56 3.10 -2.02
C HIS A 10 11.17 1.70 -2.21
N LYS A 11 11.97 1.51 -3.27
CA LYS A 11 12.52 0.22 -3.70
C LYS A 11 13.12 -0.60 -2.56
N ASP A 12 13.97 0.02 -1.74
CA ASP A 12 14.68 -0.70 -0.66
C ASP A 12 13.74 -1.22 0.41
N LEU A 13 12.69 -0.45 0.73
CA LEU A 13 11.68 -0.88 1.70
C LEU A 13 10.81 -2.01 1.13
N ARG A 14 10.45 -1.95 -0.16
CA ARG A 14 9.73 -3.05 -0.82
C ARG A 14 10.53 -4.35 -0.75
N ILE A 15 11.81 -4.30 -1.11
CA ILE A 15 12.70 -5.48 -1.04
C ILE A 15 12.80 -6.03 0.39
N ALA A 16 12.91 -5.16 1.40
CA ALA A 16 12.95 -5.59 2.80
C ALA A 16 11.65 -6.29 3.23
N LEU A 17 10.51 -5.70 2.92
CA LEU A 17 9.19 -6.26 3.24
C LEU A 17 8.89 -7.54 2.45
N GLU A 18 9.35 -7.66 1.20
CA GLU A 18 9.25 -8.90 0.42
C GLU A 18 10.03 -10.04 1.07
N LYS A 19 11.24 -9.77 1.58
CA LYS A 19 12.01 -10.78 2.33
C LYS A 19 11.28 -11.22 3.59
N GLU A 20 10.66 -10.30 4.30
CA GLU A 20 9.86 -10.60 5.50
C GLU A 20 8.64 -11.43 5.14
N ARG A 21 7.88 -11.06 4.10
CA ARG A 21 6.73 -11.84 3.61
C ARG A 21 7.10 -13.24 3.14
N ASN A 22 8.25 -13.40 2.48
CA ASN A 22 8.77 -14.72 2.10
C ASN A 22 9.06 -15.60 3.32
N ARG A 23 9.56 -15.02 4.43
CA ARG A 23 9.76 -15.74 5.69
C ARG A 23 8.42 -16.14 6.32
N LEU A 24 7.46 -15.22 6.37
CA LEU A 24 6.11 -15.51 6.87
C LEU A 24 5.44 -16.62 6.04
N TYR A 25 5.57 -16.57 4.71
CA TYR A 25 5.08 -17.62 3.82
C TYR A 25 5.72 -18.97 4.11
N ALA A 26 7.04 -19.01 4.35
CA ALA A 26 7.72 -20.25 4.71
C ALA A 26 7.23 -20.85 6.04
N MET A 27 6.68 -20.02 6.94
CA MET A 27 6.14 -20.46 8.24
C MET A 27 4.69 -20.95 8.15
N CYS A 28 3.80 -20.25 7.45
CA CYS A 28 2.37 -20.57 7.43
C CYS A 28 1.86 -21.21 6.12
N GLY A 29 2.62 -21.10 5.02
CA GLY A 29 2.25 -21.65 3.71
C GLY A 29 1.20 -20.85 2.93
N ASP A 30 0.75 -19.69 3.42
CA ASP A 30 -0.33 -18.93 2.79
C ASP A 30 0.17 -18.08 1.61
N ARG A 31 -0.29 -18.42 0.40
CA ARG A 31 0.13 -17.78 -0.86
C ARG A 31 -0.27 -16.30 -0.98
N SER A 32 -1.20 -15.80 -0.19
CA SER A 32 -1.57 -14.38 -0.20
C SER A 32 -0.39 -13.46 0.17
N LEU A 33 0.56 -13.97 0.94
CA LEU A 33 1.82 -13.30 1.26
C LEU A 33 2.76 -13.15 0.05
N LEU A 34 2.44 -13.77 -1.08
CA LEU A 34 3.18 -13.65 -2.34
C LEU A 34 2.34 -12.98 -3.44
N ALA A 35 1.07 -12.65 -3.15
CA ALA A 35 0.09 -12.30 -4.18
C ALA A 35 0.42 -10.97 -4.87
N TRP A 36 0.65 -9.88 -4.13
CA TRP A 36 1.00 -8.53 -4.64
C TRP A 36 2.30 -8.01 -4.03
N GLU A 37 2.91 -6.96 -4.57
CA GLU A 37 4.02 -6.27 -3.88
C GLU A 37 3.54 -5.51 -2.62
N PRO A 38 4.40 -5.30 -1.60
CA PRO A 38 4.07 -4.45 -0.46
C PRO A 38 3.79 -3.02 -0.91
N CYS A 39 2.57 -2.55 -0.68
CA CYS A 39 2.08 -1.24 -1.08
C CYS A 39 0.99 -0.73 -0.14
N ILE A 40 0.64 0.54 -0.22
CA ILE A 40 -0.54 1.08 0.45
C ILE A 40 -1.69 1.14 -0.55
N ILE A 41 -2.78 0.44 -0.28
CA ILE A 41 -3.97 0.42 -1.14
C ILE A 41 -4.80 1.68 -0.87
N LEU A 42 -4.96 2.51 -1.89
CA LEU A 42 -5.79 3.71 -1.81
C LEU A 42 -7.27 3.38 -2.02
N GLY A 43 -7.56 2.44 -2.91
CA GLY A 43 -8.90 1.93 -3.21
C GLY A 43 -9.03 1.44 -4.66
N PRO A 44 -10.22 1.02 -5.10
CA PRO A 44 -10.45 0.61 -6.49
C PRO A 44 -10.17 1.75 -7.47
N ASP A 45 -9.61 1.41 -8.63
CA ASP A 45 -9.47 2.30 -9.78
C ASP A 45 -10.85 2.64 -10.34
N SER A 46 -11.19 3.93 -10.33
CA SER A 46 -12.45 4.47 -10.84
C SER A 46 -12.38 4.83 -12.33
N GLY A 47 -11.23 4.63 -12.98
CA GLY A 47 -10.90 5.12 -14.33
C GLY A 47 -10.62 6.62 -14.40
N ASN A 48 -10.87 7.37 -13.32
CA ASN A 48 -10.71 8.81 -13.25
C ASN A 48 -9.41 9.18 -12.52
N VAL A 49 -8.28 8.95 -13.18
CA VAL A 49 -6.98 9.35 -12.63
C VAL A 49 -6.85 10.86 -12.66
N ALA A 50 -6.94 11.49 -11.48
CA ALA A 50 -6.77 12.93 -11.34
C ALA A 50 -5.46 13.42 -11.99
N ARG A 51 -5.51 14.58 -12.66
CA ARG A 51 -4.31 15.18 -13.29
C ARG A 51 -3.24 15.50 -12.25
N ILE A 52 -3.63 15.86 -11.03
CA ILE A 52 -2.73 16.14 -9.91
C ILE A 52 -3.18 15.26 -8.75
N ILE A 53 -2.26 14.44 -8.24
CA ILE A 53 -2.49 13.57 -7.10
C ILE A 53 -1.66 14.13 -5.93
N PRO A 54 -2.29 14.64 -4.87
CA PRO A 54 -1.56 15.23 -3.75
C PRO A 54 -0.78 14.15 -3.01
N SER A 55 0.44 14.50 -2.62
CA SER A 55 1.22 13.65 -1.71
C SER A 55 0.64 13.72 -0.30
N PRO A 56 0.58 12.61 0.45
CA PRO A 56 0.42 12.71 1.89
C PRO A 56 1.61 13.48 2.50
N PRO A 57 1.43 14.15 3.66
CA PRO A 57 2.54 14.73 4.41
C PRO A 57 3.61 13.68 4.74
N LEU A 58 4.85 13.95 4.35
CA LEU A 58 5.98 13.05 4.59
C LEU A 58 6.82 13.54 5.78
N PRO A 59 7.40 12.64 6.59
CA PRO A 59 7.27 11.19 6.50
C PRO A 59 5.92 10.66 7.00
N VAL A 60 5.38 9.63 6.34
CA VAL A 60 4.23 8.89 6.87
C VAL A 60 4.75 7.82 7.82
N ILE A 61 4.26 7.80 9.06
CA ILE A 61 4.65 6.83 10.08
C ILE A 61 3.77 5.58 9.98
N VAL A 62 4.38 4.41 9.97
CA VAL A 62 3.70 3.10 9.98
C VAL A 62 4.13 2.35 11.23
N LYS A 63 3.15 1.85 11.99
CA LYS A 63 3.41 1.04 13.17
C LYS A 63 3.94 -0.33 12.76
N GLY A 64 4.83 -0.86 13.56
CA GLY A 64 5.50 -2.11 13.26
C GLY A 64 4.70 -3.37 13.63
N ALA A 65 3.69 -3.27 14.48
CA ALA A 65 2.78 -4.38 14.77
C ALA A 65 1.69 -4.49 13.70
N ALA A 66 1.61 -5.64 13.02
CA ALA A 66 0.61 -5.88 12.00
C ALA A 66 -0.78 -6.03 12.60
N GLN A 67 -1.79 -5.69 11.81
CA GLN A 67 -3.20 -5.84 12.14
C GLN A 67 -3.89 -6.65 11.05
N TYR A 68 -4.81 -7.51 11.47
CA TYR A 68 -5.74 -8.19 10.58
C TYR A 68 -7.11 -7.53 10.68
N THR A 69 -7.50 -6.79 9.65
CA THR A 69 -8.82 -6.14 9.59
C THR A 69 -9.41 -6.30 8.20
N ASN A 70 -10.73 -6.49 8.12
CA ASN A 70 -11.46 -6.67 6.85
C ASN A 70 -10.85 -7.74 5.93
N GLY A 71 -10.32 -8.83 6.51
CA GLY A 71 -9.69 -9.93 5.77
C GLY A 71 -8.27 -9.66 5.28
N ILE A 72 -7.64 -8.57 5.72
CA ILE A 72 -6.35 -8.10 5.22
C ILE A 72 -5.35 -7.91 6.37
N LEU A 73 -4.20 -8.57 6.23
CA LEU A 73 -3.02 -8.34 7.06
C LEU A 73 -2.27 -7.13 6.53
N HIS A 74 -2.04 -6.15 7.39
CA HIS A 74 -1.34 -4.92 7.03
C HIS A 74 -0.58 -4.31 8.20
N LEU A 75 0.47 -3.53 7.89
CA LEU A 75 1.12 -2.66 8.87
C LEU A 75 0.36 -1.32 8.91
N PRO A 76 -0.32 -0.97 10.01
CA PRO A 76 -1.22 0.18 10.04
C PRO A 76 -0.44 1.50 10.10
N LEU A 77 -0.98 2.53 9.47
CA LEU A 77 -0.48 3.89 9.61
C LEU A 77 -0.69 4.39 11.05
N ALA A 78 0.24 5.19 11.56
CA ALA A 78 0.07 5.80 12.88
C ALA A 78 -1.09 6.80 12.89
N ASP A 79 -1.27 7.54 11.81
CA ASP A 79 -2.41 8.42 11.53
C ASP A 79 -3.14 7.94 10.27
N PRO A 80 -4.36 7.36 10.40
CA PRO A 80 -5.16 6.91 9.25
C PRO A 80 -5.59 8.04 8.31
N ALA A 81 -5.75 9.28 8.82
CA ALA A 81 -6.28 10.42 8.07
C ALA A 81 -5.25 11.03 7.10
N VAL A 82 -3.98 10.64 7.22
CA VAL A 82 -2.89 11.14 6.38
C VAL A 82 -3.11 10.87 4.88
N LEU A 83 -3.96 9.91 4.53
CA LEU A 83 -4.30 9.54 3.15
C LEU A 83 -5.57 10.20 2.62
N ASP A 84 -6.34 10.91 3.46
CA ASP A 84 -7.70 11.35 3.12
C ASP A 84 -7.71 12.23 1.87
N ARG A 85 -6.86 13.28 1.83
CA ARG A 85 -6.73 14.16 0.66
C ARG A 85 -6.36 13.41 -0.62
N THR A 86 -5.49 12.41 -0.51
CA THR A 86 -5.08 11.59 -1.67
C THR A 86 -6.26 10.77 -2.17
N ARG A 87 -7.00 10.12 -1.27
CA ARG A 87 -8.18 9.30 -1.57
C ARG A 87 -9.34 10.13 -2.12
N GLU A 88 -9.62 11.28 -1.51
CA GLU A 88 -10.62 12.25 -1.97
C GLU A 88 -10.33 12.69 -3.42
N SER A 89 -9.08 13.03 -3.73
CA SER A 89 -8.69 13.44 -5.09
C SER A 89 -8.91 12.36 -6.14
N LEU A 90 -8.87 11.09 -5.73
CA LEU A 90 -9.09 9.91 -6.57
C LEU A 90 -10.52 9.37 -6.50
N GLN A 91 -11.38 10.00 -5.68
CA GLN A 91 -12.76 9.59 -5.43
C GLN A 91 -12.87 8.10 -5.05
N THR A 92 -11.96 7.66 -4.17
CA THR A 92 -11.84 6.24 -3.79
C THR A 92 -11.74 6.08 -2.28
N THR A 93 -11.98 4.87 -1.80
CA THR A 93 -11.85 4.49 -0.39
C THR A 93 -11.25 3.10 -0.27
N SER A 94 -10.61 2.80 0.85
CA SER A 94 -10.04 1.48 1.11
C SER A 94 -10.41 1.02 2.52
N PRO A 95 -10.67 -0.28 2.73
CA PRO A 95 -11.02 -0.83 4.04
C PRO A 95 -9.84 -0.89 5.02
N ILE A 96 -8.61 -0.57 4.56
CA ILE A 96 -7.41 -0.55 5.39
C ILE A 96 -6.63 0.76 5.23
N HIS A 97 -5.89 1.12 6.27
CA HIS A 97 -5.01 2.29 6.30
C HIS A 97 -3.61 1.82 6.68
N GLY A 98 -2.88 1.26 5.72
CA GLY A 98 -1.54 0.73 5.99
C GLY A 98 -0.90 0.01 4.81
N ILE A 99 0.27 -0.56 5.05
CA ILE A 99 1.00 -1.36 4.07
C ILE A 99 0.40 -2.76 4.02
N PHE A 100 -0.14 -3.13 2.87
CA PHE A 100 -0.64 -4.47 2.59
C PHE A 100 0.47 -5.52 2.68
N LEU A 101 0.21 -6.62 3.39
CA LEU A 101 1.10 -7.79 3.48
C LEU A 101 0.47 -9.06 2.90
N GLY A 102 -0.84 -9.26 3.06
CA GLY A 102 -1.53 -10.47 2.61
C GLY A 102 -2.96 -10.54 3.12
N THR A 103 -3.61 -11.69 3.00
CA THR A 103 -4.99 -11.93 3.47
C THR A 103 -5.07 -13.05 4.51
N VAL A 104 -3.93 -13.41 5.10
CA VAL A 104 -3.81 -14.44 6.14
C VAL A 104 -3.82 -13.80 7.53
N ASP A 105 -4.51 -14.41 8.48
CA ASP A 105 -4.53 -13.98 9.88
C ASP A 105 -3.35 -14.60 10.64
N ILE A 106 -2.29 -13.82 10.85
CA ILE A 106 -1.10 -14.22 11.59
C ILE A 106 -0.55 -13.04 12.39
N GLU A 107 0.11 -13.34 13.51
CA GLU A 107 0.87 -12.35 14.27
C GLU A 107 2.20 -12.05 13.58
N TYR A 108 2.48 -10.76 13.41
CA TYR A 108 3.72 -10.28 12.84
C TYR A 108 4.06 -8.89 13.39
N GLU A 109 5.29 -8.73 13.87
CA GLU A 109 5.78 -7.46 14.39
C GLU A 109 7.17 -7.14 13.84
N ARG A 110 7.45 -5.84 13.76
CA ARG A 110 8.73 -5.27 13.36
C ARG A 110 8.92 -3.92 14.03
N THR A 111 10.05 -3.27 13.78
CA THR A 111 10.23 -1.85 14.13
C THR A 111 9.37 -0.96 13.24
N ASP A 112 8.86 0.13 13.83
CA ASP A 112 8.15 1.20 13.13
C ASP A 112 8.93 1.73 11.92
N LEU A 113 8.18 2.19 10.92
CA LEU A 113 8.71 2.69 9.66
C LEU A 113 8.36 4.16 9.46
N ALA A 114 9.30 4.90 8.89
CA ALA A 114 9.08 6.26 8.39
C ALA A 114 9.18 6.27 6.85
N LEU A 115 8.03 6.37 6.18
CA LEU A 115 7.96 6.43 4.73
C LEU A 115 8.31 7.84 4.27
N ARG A 116 9.49 8.00 3.67
CA ARG A 116 10.00 9.30 3.20
C ARG A 116 9.79 9.54 1.72
N SER A 117 9.36 8.52 0.98
CA SER A 117 9.13 8.58 -0.46
C SER A 117 8.05 7.59 -0.85
N LEU A 118 7.10 8.07 -1.66
CA LEU A 118 5.96 7.31 -2.17
C LEU A 118 5.73 7.73 -3.63
N SER A 119 5.37 6.77 -4.48
CA SER A 119 4.89 7.04 -5.84
C SER A 119 3.48 6.50 -6.00
N PHE A 120 2.67 7.20 -6.79
CA PHE A 120 1.35 6.71 -7.17
C PHE A 120 1.50 5.68 -8.29
N ALA A 121 0.73 4.60 -8.24
CA ALA A 121 0.61 3.70 -9.36
C ALA A 121 -0.78 3.07 -9.45
N ILE A 122 -1.06 2.48 -10.61
CA ILE A 122 -2.20 1.60 -10.84
C ILE A 122 -1.71 0.15 -10.80
N LEU A 123 -2.23 -0.60 -9.84
CA LEU A 123 -2.07 -2.05 -9.74
C LEU A 123 -3.15 -2.71 -10.60
N GLU A 124 -2.73 -3.19 -11.77
CA GLU A 124 -3.62 -3.90 -12.68
C GLU A 124 -3.66 -5.37 -12.29
N THR A 125 -4.86 -5.91 -12.09
CA THR A 125 -5.04 -7.30 -11.65
C THR A 125 -5.75 -8.13 -12.71
N THR A 126 -5.21 -9.32 -12.97
CA THR A 126 -5.84 -10.38 -13.76
C THR A 126 -6.04 -11.63 -12.92
N ALA A 127 -6.73 -12.64 -13.45
CA ALA A 127 -7.09 -13.83 -12.66
C ALA A 127 -5.86 -14.60 -12.16
N THR A 128 -4.72 -14.43 -12.82
CA THR A 128 -3.51 -15.22 -12.58
C THR A 128 -2.25 -14.38 -12.35
N PHE A 129 -2.28 -13.08 -12.63
CA PHE A 129 -1.13 -12.19 -12.42
C PHE A 129 -1.57 -10.76 -12.12
N TRP A 130 -0.64 -9.97 -11.58
CA TRP A 130 -0.77 -8.53 -11.45
C TRP A 130 0.42 -7.85 -12.14
N ARG A 131 0.26 -6.57 -12.47
CA ARG A 131 1.37 -5.72 -12.93
C ARG A 131 1.15 -4.28 -12.50
N ILE A 132 2.21 -3.49 -12.61
CA ILE A 132 2.11 -2.04 -12.50
C ILE A 132 1.89 -1.46 -13.89
N GLY A 133 0.71 -0.90 -14.12
CA GLY A 133 0.31 -0.36 -15.42
C GLY A 133 0.86 1.04 -15.65
N GLN A 134 0.54 1.95 -14.73
CA GLN A 134 0.96 3.35 -14.77
C GLN A 134 1.61 3.74 -13.43
N GLU A 135 2.71 4.48 -13.47
CA GLU A 135 3.35 5.05 -12.29
C GLU A 135 3.56 6.57 -12.48
N ARG A 136 3.21 7.36 -11.45
CA ARG A 136 3.30 8.82 -11.46
C ARG A 136 3.90 9.32 -10.15
N ARG A 137 4.65 10.41 -10.25
CA ARG A 137 5.11 11.13 -9.05
C ARG A 137 3.93 11.85 -8.39
N LEU A 138 3.89 11.78 -7.06
CA LEU A 138 2.96 12.56 -6.26
C LEU A 138 3.34 14.04 -6.29
N HIS A 139 2.33 14.90 -6.23
CA HIS A 139 2.56 16.33 -6.18
C HIS A 139 2.74 16.78 -4.72
N SER A 140 3.91 17.31 -4.38
CA SER A 140 4.24 17.73 -3.00
C SER A 140 3.48 18.97 -2.53
N GLY A 141 2.79 19.68 -3.43
CA GLY A 141 2.10 20.93 -3.12
C GLY A 141 3.04 22.10 -2.80
N LYS A 142 4.36 21.92 -2.89
CA LYS A 142 5.39 22.92 -2.55
C LYS A 142 5.69 23.95 -3.65
N TYR A 143 4.83 24.06 -4.66
CA TYR A 143 4.88 25.15 -5.62
C TYR A 143 3.57 25.94 -5.52
N ARG A 144 3.59 26.93 -4.63
CA ARG A 144 2.82 28.17 -4.76
C ARG A 144 3.82 29.30 -4.83
#